data_AF-A0A4Q5PWH6-F1
#
_entry.id   AF-A0A4Q5PWH6-F1
#
_cell.length_a   1.000
_cell.length_b   1.000
_cell.length_c   1.000
_cell.angle_alpha   90.00
_cell.angle_beta   90.00
_cell.angle_gamma   90.00
#
_symmetry.space_group_name_H-M   'P 1'
#
loop_
_entity.id
_entity.type
_entity.pdbx_description
1 polymer ?
#
loop_
_entity_poly.entity_id
_entity_poly.type
_entity_poly.pdbx_seq_one_letter_code
_entity_poly.pdbx_strand_id
1 'polypeptide(L)'
;MTPTSARTERRESLEAEVKQEFQVEGNMRAVGSTNLTSDYDATILGLTSTKKGEEGKPVSQEVQARIVAKFNEEFRNVFGVESGTAFDTNIYVDDFELNDKKLKMDKLEPAIQTKDDKNQDSLALVKQRIHMNDDQWGEYVSSVVDALPVATPEQRTKKEAVKANYDQANTYASSRQEEIDKKIVTLNPRADSGDIANLSKAQIKTLAAQIKREAGSKAGDIEAQALNRLYEEKLIAVKQAEDSGLTIKPGPDGKPTALKQESDVQVKKLKGEALFFANEPYFSEGGVRHIVGNLQKLAKEPIDKQFEITPAQALQSISENIGDSMKEYNHFKDTDLGTFAYKASKYINRLADAITIGAGKPEGVGADKKLVIPDTVKITIDSKEYALKDVVAELKAINKPLLDIRGEKVGKELDGQGKAELAVGEFNKTTKLDVFKAVTAPAHYQKLLLDITSQVNIALRK
;
A
#
# COMPACT_ATOMS: atom_id res chain seq x y z
N MET A 1 -8.57 27.12 -23.19
CA MET A 1 -8.20 26.30 -22.03
C MET A 1 -8.33 24.84 -22.40
N THR A 2 -7.34 24.02 -22.05
CA THR A 2 -7.50 22.56 -22.17
C THR A 2 -8.41 22.08 -21.04
N PRO A 3 -9.12 20.95 -21.17
CA PRO A 3 -9.92 20.39 -20.09
C PRO A 3 -9.13 20.24 -18.78
N THR A 4 -7.82 19.95 -18.87
CA THR A 4 -6.91 19.85 -17.74
C THR A 4 -6.72 21.18 -17.00
N SER A 5 -6.57 22.32 -17.70
CA SER A 5 -6.36 23.62 -17.04
C SER A 5 -7.60 24.06 -16.25
N ALA A 6 -8.80 23.86 -16.81
CA ALA A 6 -10.05 24.19 -16.12
C ALA A 6 -10.29 23.32 -14.88
N ARG A 7 -9.90 22.03 -14.93
CA ARG A 7 -9.98 21.11 -13.79
C ARG A 7 -9.02 21.53 -12.67
N THR A 8 -7.79 21.90 -13.02
CA THR A 8 -6.79 22.40 -12.07
C THR A 8 -7.24 23.70 -11.41
N GLU A 9 -7.69 24.69 -12.19
CA GLU A 9 -8.19 25.97 -11.66
C GLU A 9 -9.39 25.79 -10.74
N ARG A 10 -10.33 24.90 -11.08
CA ARG A 10 -11.49 24.66 -10.22
C ARG A 10 -11.10 23.97 -8.91
N ARG A 11 -10.16 23.03 -8.95
CA ARG A 11 -9.61 22.40 -7.74
C ARG A 11 -8.95 23.46 -6.84
N GLU A 12 -8.14 24.35 -7.40
CA GLU A 12 -7.46 25.41 -6.66
C GLU A 12 -8.45 26.42 -6.05
N SER A 13 -9.52 26.76 -6.78
CA SER A 13 -10.64 27.55 -6.25
C SER A 13 -11.28 26.85 -5.04
N LEU A 14 -11.54 25.55 -5.17
CA LEU A 14 -12.17 24.78 -4.10
C LEU A 14 -11.26 24.69 -2.87
N GLU A 15 -9.97 24.48 -3.07
CA GLU A 15 -8.97 24.50 -2.01
C GLU A 15 -8.95 25.86 -1.28
N ALA A 16 -9.02 26.97 -2.02
CA ALA A 16 -9.07 28.31 -1.42
C ALA A 16 -10.35 28.53 -0.61
N GLU A 17 -11.51 28.10 -1.12
CA GLU A 17 -12.80 28.18 -0.43
C GLU A 17 -12.76 27.41 0.89
N VAL A 18 -12.27 26.16 0.88
CA VAL A 18 -12.16 25.33 2.09
C VAL A 18 -11.16 25.92 3.09
N LYS A 19 -9.98 26.39 2.63
CA LYS A 19 -9.01 27.03 3.53
C LYS A 19 -9.56 28.27 4.20
N GLN A 20 -10.32 29.09 3.46
CA GLN A 20 -10.96 30.28 3.99
C GLN A 20 -12.01 29.92 5.05
N GLU A 21 -12.85 28.92 4.79
CA GLU A 21 -13.88 28.47 5.73
C GLU A 21 -13.28 27.99 7.06
N PHE A 22 -12.21 27.21 7.01
CA PHE A 22 -11.56 26.66 8.19
C PHE A 22 -10.54 27.60 8.85
N GLN A 23 -10.28 28.78 8.26
CA GLN A 23 -9.25 29.72 8.70
C GLN A 23 -7.89 29.04 8.84
N VAL A 24 -7.44 28.39 7.76
CA VAL A 24 -6.17 27.69 7.71
C VAL A 24 -5.35 28.12 6.50
N GLU A 25 -4.03 28.06 6.64
CA GLU A 25 -3.08 28.23 5.55
C GLU A 25 -2.20 26.97 5.43
N GLY A 26 -1.56 26.79 4.28
CA GLY A 26 -0.76 25.59 3.98
C GLY A 26 -0.83 25.28 2.48
N ASN A 27 -0.22 24.17 2.06
CA ASN A 27 -0.21 23.79 0.65
C ASN A 27 -0.90 22.44 0.49
N MET A 28 -1.92 22.34 -0.38
CA MET A 28 -2.19 21.04 -0.98
C MET A 28 -1.11 20.79 -2.02
N ARG A 29 -0.32 19.74 -1.80
CA ARG A 29 0.64 19.29 -2.79
C ARG A 29 0.09 18.07 -3.49
N ALA A 30 0.24 18.03 -4.81
CA ALA A 30 0.16 16.77 -5.50
C ALA A 30 1.43 15.98 -5.13
N VAL A 31 1.33 15.07 -4.16
CA VAL A 31 2.47 14.25 -3.71
C VAL A 31 2.42 12.96 -4.50
N GLY A 32 3.04 12.95 -5.68
CA GLY A 32 2.93 11.84 -6.61
C GLY A 32 3.86 11.95 -7.81
N SER A 33 3.84 10.93 -8.67
CA SER A 33 4.67 10.93 -9.88
C SER A 33 4.19 12.03 -10.84
N THR A 34 5.13 12.80 -11.39
CA THR A 34 4.84 13.84 -12.41
C THR A 34 4.51 13.25 -13.79
N ASN A 35 4.32 11.93 -13.90
CA ASN A 35 4.04 11.27 -15.16
C ASN A 35 2.57 11.44 -15.56
N LEU A 36 2.32 11.58 -16.87
CA LEU A 36 0.99 11.77 -17.49
C LEU A 36 -0.05 10.68 -17.16
N THR A 37 0.38 9.55 -16.61
CA THR A 37 -0.45 8.39 -16.25
C THR A 37 -0.55 8.18 -14.74
N SER A 38 0.00 9.09 -13.93
CA SER A 38 0.00 8.96 -12.47
C SER A 38 -1.27 9.54 -11.87
N ASP A 39 -1.79 8.81 -10.90
CA ASP A 39 -2.80 9.21 -9.94
C ASP A 39 -2.42 10.59 -9.37
N TYR A 40 -3.36 11.55 -9.39
CA TYR A 40 -3.14 12.92 -8.90
C TYR A 40 -3.44 12.97 -7.40
N ASP A 41 -2.72 12.23 -6.58
CA ASP A 41 -2.89 12.24 -5.13
C ASP A 41 -2.65 13.64 -4.54
N ALA A 42 -3.65 14.21 -3.85
CA ALA A 42 -3.54 15.53 -3.24
C ALA A 42 -3.41 15.39 -1.73
N THR A 43 -2.22 15.67 -1.20
CA THR A 43 -2.00 15.68 0.25
C THR A 43 -2.09 17.10 0.76
N ILE A 44 -2.93 17.32 1.76
CA ILE A 44 -2.97 18.57 2.50
C ILE A 44 -1.78 18.57 3.47
N LEU A 45 -0.79 19.42 3.21
CA LEU A 45 0.45 19.47 3.98
C LEU A 45 0.61 20.75 4.78
N GLY A 46 1.13 20.59 6.00
CA GLY A 46 1.58 21.69 6.84
C GLY A 46 0.49 22.71 7.14
N LEU A 47 -0.74 22.25 7.34
CA LEU A 47 -1.83 23.17 7.66
C LEU A 47 -1.59 23.84 9.01
N THR A 48 -1.60 25.16 9.00
CA THR A 48 -1.53 25.99 10.19
C THR A 48 -2.77 26.86 10.30
N SER A 49 -3.20 27.10 11.54
CA SER A 49 -4.33 27.99 11.82
C SER A 49 -3.95 29.43 11.47
N THR A 50 -4.88 30.17 10.85
CA THR A 50 -4.83 31.63 10.67
C THR A 50 -5.77 32.33 11.65
N LYS A 51 -6.40 31.59 12.56
CA LYS A 51 -7.30 32.13 13.57
C LYS A 51 -6.52 32.94 14.59
N LYS A 52 -7.07 34.09 14.98
CA LYS A 52 -6.43 34.99 15.94
C LYS A 52 -6.14 34.30 17.29
N GLY A 53 -4.88 34.28 17.72
CA GLY A 53 -4.38 33.59 18.92
C GLY A 53 -3.85 32.17 18.69
N GLU A 54 -4.01 31.65 17.47
CA GLU A 54 -3.55 30.33 17.04
C GLU A 54 -2.68 30.38 15.77
N GLU A 55 -2.28 31.58 15.34
CA GLU A 55 -1.56 31.79 14.09
C GLU A 55 -0.29 30.93 14.03
N GLY A 56 -0.12 30.18 12.94
CA GLY A 56 1.05 29.33 12.71
C GLY A 56 1.05 28.02 13.51
N LYS A 57 0.05 27.75 14.36
CA LYS A 57 -0.04 26.45 15.06
C LYS A 57 -0.57 25.37 14.11
N PRO A 58 0.01 24.15 14.13
CA PRO A 58 -0.54 23.03 13.38
C PRO A 58 -2.02 22.79 13.73
N VAL A 59 -2.84 22.58 12.71
CA VAL A 59 -4.26 22.28 12.91
C VAL A 59 -4.45 20.86 13.45
N SER A 60 -5.46 20.66 14.29
CA SER A 60 -5.76 19.33 14.84
C SER A 60 -6.21 18.35 13.74
N GLN A 61 -5.96 17.05 13.89
CA GLN A 61 -6.45 16.06 12.91
C GLN A 61 -7.97 16.08 12.74
N GLU A 62 -8.73 16.44 13.76
CA GLU A 62 -10.18 16.62 13.65
C GLU A 62 -10.53 17.73 12.64
N VAL A 63 -9.81 18.87 12.71
CA VAL A 63 -9.96 19.94 11.71
C VAL A 63 -9.54 19.45 10.33
N GLN A 64 -8.46 18.68 10.22
CA GLN A 64 -8.03 18.11 8.93
C GLN A 64 -9.08 17.14 8.35
N ALA A 65 -9.67 16.27 9.18
CA ALA A 65 -10.74 15.36 8.76
C ALA A 65 -11.98 16.13 8.27
N ARG A 66 -12.36 17.22 8.96
CA ARG A 66 -13.45 18.09 8.53
C ARG A 66 -13.14 18.82 7.22
N ILE A 67 -11.89 19.23 7.00
CA ILE A 67 -11.42 19.81 5.74
C ILE A 67 -11.56 18.79 4.60
N VAL A 68 -11.12 17.55 4.79
CA VAL A 68 -11.29 16.46 3.81
C VAL A 68 -12.77 16.22 3.51
N ALA A 69 -13.60 16.13 4.55
CA ALA A 69 -15.03 15.92 4.41
C ALA A 69 -15.72 17.05 3.63
N LYS A 70 -15.33 18.30 3.91
CA LYS A 70 -15.86 19.48 3.22
C LYS A 70 -15.40 19.54 1.77
N PHE A 71 -14.12 19.25 1.51
CA PHE A 71 -13.61 19.18 0.15
C PHE A 71 -14.37 18.14 -0.66
N ASN A 72 -14.54 16.91 -0.14
CA ASN A 72 -15.27 15.84 -0.85
C ASN A 72 -16.75 16.19 -1.08
N GLU A 73 -17.39 16.86 -0.12
CA GLU A 73 -18.76 17.37 -0.28
C GLU A 73 -18.85 18.37 -1.43
N GLU A 74 -18.03 19.43 -1.40
CA GLU A 74 -18.08 20.48 -2.41
C GLU A 74 -17.62 19.99 -3.79
N PHE A 75 -16.62 19.10 -3.82
CA PHE A 75 -16.19 18.45 -5.04
C PHE A 75 -17.37 17.70 -5.68
N ARG A 76 -18.11 16.91 -4.89
CA ARG A 76 -19.31 16.21 -5.37
C ARG A 76 -20.39 17.17 -5.84
N ASN A 77 -20.61 18.29 -5.15
CA ASN A 77 -21.58 19.30 -5.56
C ASN A 77 -21.24 19.90 -6.93
N VAL A 78 -19.96 20.08 -7.23
CA VAL A 78 -19.47 20.65 -8.48
C VAL A 78 -19.42 19.63 -9.61
N PHE A 79 -18.90 18.42 -9.36
CA PHE A 79 -18.60 17.44 -10.39
C PHE A 79 -19.64 16.30 -10.49
N GLY A 80 -20.53 16.16 -9.50
CA GLY A 80 -21.57 15.13 -9.45
C GLY A 80 -21.06 13.72 -9.12
N VAL A 81 -19.79 13.58 -8.76
CA VAL A 81 -19.07 12.34 -8.42
C VAL A 81 -17.98 12.64 -7.37
N GLU A 82 -17.45 11.61 -6.72
CA GLU A 82 -16.29 11.68 -5.84
C GLU A 82 -15.01 12.05 -6.57
N SER A 83 -14.07 12.66 -5.83
CA SER A 83 -12.73 13.01 -6.29
C SER A 83 -11.94 11.78 -6.77
N GLY A 84 -12.03 10.67 -6.04
CA GLY A 84 -11.42 9.40 -6.42
C GLY A 84 -12.00 8.85 -7.73
N THR A 85 -13.31 9.01 -7.98
CA THR A 85 -13.94 8.59 -9.24
C THR A 85 -13.50 9.47 -10.42
N ALA A 86 -13.46 10.78 -10.22
CA ALA A 86 -13.21 11.74 -11.30
C ALA A 86 -11.74 11.82 -11.73
N PHE A 87 -10.83 11.70 -10.76
CA PHE A 87 -9.41 12.01 -10.95
C PHE A 87 -8.47 10.91 -10.48
N ASP A 88 -8.99 9.83 -9.90
CA ASP A 88 -8.18 8.90 -9.09
C ASP A 88 -7.35 9.69 -8.05
N THR A 89 -7.93 10.79 -7.55
CA THR A 89 -7.34 11.69 -6.56
C THR A 89 -8.08 11.49 -5.27
N ASN A 90 -7.34 11.12 -4.23
CA ASN A 90 -7.86 11.26 -2.88
C ASN A 90 -7.23 12.48 -2.22
N ILE A 91 -7.90 12.94 -1.16
CA ILE A 91 -7.36 13.98 -0.30
C ILE A 91 -6.93 13.37 1.02
N TYR A 92 -5.66 13.59 1.35
CA TYR A 92 -5.06 13.07 2.56
C TYR A 92 -4.67 14.19 3.52
N VAL A 93 -4.56 13.81 4.79
CA VAL A 93 -4.11 14.68 5.87
C VAL A 93 -2.62 14.48 6.13
N ASP A 94 -1.94 15.53 6.60
CA ASP A 94 -0.48 15.62 6.76
C ASP A 94 0.10 14.55 7.71
N ASP A 95 -0.72 14.02 8.64
CA ASP A 95 -0.24 13.20 9.76
C ASP A 95 0.05 11.72 9.42
N PHE A 96 -0.09 11.33 8.16
CA PHE A 96 0.47 10.08 7.63
C PHE A 96 1.86 10.28 7.04
N GLU A 97 2.26 11.52 6.81
CA GLU A 97 3.60 11.82 6.33
C GLU A 97 4.63 11.61 7.43
N LEU A 98 5.78 11.09 7.00
CA LEU A 98 6.90 10.82 7.87
C LEU A 98 7.48 12.12 8.43
N ASN A 99 6.90 12.66 9.50
CA ASN A 99 7.47 13.80 10.18
C ASN A 99 8.72 13.30 10.92
N ASP A 100 9.90 13.53 10.34
CA ASP A 100 11.22 12.97 10.73
C ASP A 100 11.52 13.04 12.24
N LYS A 101 10.96 14.04 12.94
CA LYS A 101 11.15 14.23 14.38
C LYS A 101 10.23 13.34 15.24
N LYS A 102 9.07 12.92 14.73
CA LYS A 102 8.09 12.08 15.45
C LYS A 102 8.27 10.57 15.20
N LEU A 103 8.98 10.19 14.13
CA LEU A 103 9.18 8.78 13.75
C LEU A 103 10.50 8.16 14.20
N LYS A 104 11.36 8.95 14.83
CA LYS A 104 12.30 8.39 15.81
C LYS A 104 11.48 7.95 17.01
N MET A 105 10.69 6.89 16.85
CA MET A 105 10.20 6.19 18.02
C MET A 105 11.44 5.73 18.77
N ASP A 106 11.50 6.09 20.04
CA ASP A 106 12.42 5.44 20.96
C ASP A 106 12.27 3.94 20.79
N LYS A 107 13.38 3.20 20.96
CA LYS A 107 13.35 1.73 20.91
C LYS A 107 12.22 1.25 21.81
N LEU A 108 11.17 0.69 21.19
CA LEU A 108 10.06 0.12 21.91
C LEU A 108 10.57 -1.02 22.80
N GLU A 109 9.91 -1.25 23.92
CA GLU A 109 10.17 -2.47 24.69
C GLU A 109 9.97 -3.69 23.77
N PRO A 110 10.82 -4.73 23.85
CA PRO A 110 10.81 -5.84 22.88
C PRO A 110 9.44 -6.51 22.68
N ALA A 111 8.65 -6.64 23.75
CA ALA A 111 7.30 -7.20 23.68
C ALA A 111 6.33 -6.29 22.91
N ILE A 112 6.44 -4.97 23.10
CA ILE A 112 5.63 -3.97 22.41
C ILE A 112 6.05 -3.88 20.94
N GLN A 113 7.36 -3.91 20.64
CA GLN A 113 7.87 -3.97 19.27
C GLN A 113 7.33 -5.20 18.52
N THR A 114 7.39 -6.39 19.14
CA THR A 114 6.88 -7.63 18.54
C THR A 114 5.39 -7.53 18.22
N LYS A 115 4.61 -6.89 19.09
CA LYS A 115 3.19 -6.64 18.89
C LYS A 115 2.93 -5.64 17.75
N ASP A 116 3.71 -4.55 17.68
CA ASP A 116 3.62 -3.57 16.59
C ASP A 116 3.96 -4.25 15.25
N ASP A 117 5.10 -4.94 15.17
CA ASP A 117 5.55 -5.64 13.96
C ASP A 117 4.48 -6.62 13.45
N LYS A 118 3.83 -7.35 14.34
CA LYS A 118 2.72 -8.25 13.99
C LYS A 118 1.49 -7.49 13.45
N ASN A 119 1.13 -6.38 14.08
CA ASN A 119 0.01 -5.55 13.61
C ASN A 119 0.32 -4.97 12.21
N GLN A 120 1.52 -4.44 12.01
CA GLN A 120 1.97 -3.87 10.75
C GLN A 120 2.08 -4.94 9.64
N ASP A 121 2.60 -6.14 9.94
CA ASP A 121 2.62 -7.29 9.01
C ASP A 121 1.20 -7.69 8.59
N SER A 122 0.28 -7.75 9.55
CA SER A 122 -1.13 -8.06 9.25
C SER A 122 -1.76 -6.99 8.35
N LEU A 123 -1.50 -5.70 8.60
CA LEU A 123 -1.99 -4.59 7.77
C LEU A 123 -1.45 -4.67 6.34
N ALA A 124 -0.15 -4.96 6.19
CA ALA A 124 0.48 -5.15 4.89
C ALA A 124 -0.12 -6.33 4.12
N LEU A 125 -0.37 -7.45 4.80
CA LEU A 125 -1.01 -8.64 4.23
C LEU A 125 -2.46 -8.39 3.79
N VAL A 126 -3.19 -7.47 4.45
CA VAL A 126 -4.55 -7.11 4.01
C VAL A 126 -4.54 -6.58 2.57
N LYS A 127 -3.51 -5.83 2.17
CA LYS A 127 -3.37 -5.33 0.78
C LYS A 127 -3.37 -6.45 -0.24
N GLN A 128 -2.73 -7.58 0.07
CA GLN A 128 -2.78 -8.76 -0.78
C GLN A 128 -4.16 -9.41 -0.76
N ARG A 129 -4.69 -9.61 0.45
CA ARG A 129 -5.95 -10.33 0.67
C ARG A 129 -7.12 -9.74 -0.11
N ILE A 130 -7.24 -8.42 -0.16
CA ILE A 130 -8.36 -7.74 -0.84
C ILE A 130 -8.35 -7.92 -2.36
N HIS A 131 -7.24 -8.39 -2.94
CA HIS A 131 -7.10 -8.63 -4.37
C HIS A 131 -7.12 -10.13 -4.73
N MET A 132 -7.43 -10.99 -3.77
CA MET A 132 -7.63 -12.43 -3.95
C MET A 132 -9.06 -12.82 -3.55
N ASN A 133 -9.63 -13.82 -4.22
CA ASN A 133 -10.81 -14.51 -3.68
C ASN A 133 -10.42 -15.48 -2.55
N ASP A 134 -11.41 -16.10 -1.91
CA ASP A 134 -11.18 -16.98 -0.75
C ASP A 134 -10.32 -18.20 -1.10
N ASP A 135 -10.53 -18.79 -2.28
CA ASP A 135 -9.78 -19.96 -2.75
C ASP A 135 -8.31 -19.59 -3.04
N GLN A 136 -8.08 -18.52 -3.80
CA GLN A 136 -6.75 -17.99 -4.12
C GLN A 136 -5.98 -17.63 -2.84
N TRP A 137 -6.64 -17.01 -1.88
CA TRP A 137 -6.03 -16.69 -0.59
C TRP A 137 -5.69 -17.96 0.19
N GLY A 138 -6.61 -18.92 0.24
CA GLY A 138 -6.40 -20.21 0.90
C GLY A 138 -5.19 -20.96 0.33
N GLU A 139 -5.14 -21.11 -0.99
CA GLU A 139 -4.02 -21.73 -1.71
C GLU A 139 -2.70 -21.01 -1.45
N TYR A 140 -2.69 -19.67 -1.55
CA TYR A 140 -1.52 -18.86 -1.29
C TYR A 140 -1.00 -19.05 0.15
N VAL A 141 -1.89 -18.93 1.16
CA VAL A 141 -1.53 -19.10 2.57
C VAL A 141 -1.00 -20.50 2.83
N SER A 142 -1.65 -21.55 2.31
CA SER A 142 -1.17 -22.92 2.40
C SER A 142 0.22 -23.08 1.80
N SER A 143 0.46 -22.53 0.60
CA SER A 143 1.78 -22.62 -0.06
C SER A 143 2.92 -22.03 0.78
N VAL A 144 2.67 -20.92 1.49
CA VAL A 144 3.66 -20.28 2.36
C VAL A 144 3.82 -21.03 3.67
N VAL A 145 2.70 -21.31 4.36
CA VAL A 145 2.68 -21.89 5.71
C VAL A 145 3.17 -23.34 5.69
N ASP A 146 2.84 -24.12 4.67
CA ASP A 146 3.25 -25.53 4.58
C ASP A 146 4.71 -25.72 4.19
N ALA A 147 5.33 -24.72 3.56
CA ALA A 147 6.76 -24.72 3.25
C ALA A 147 7.65 -24.30 4.43
N LEU A 148 7.07 -23.85 5.56
CA LEU A 148 7.84 -23.54 6.77
C LEU A 148 8.28 -24.82 7.49
N PRO A 149 9.51 -24.85 8.04
CA PRO A 149 10.01 -26.02 8.74
C PRO A 149 9.19 -26.28 10.03
N VAL A 150 9.14 -27.54 10.47
CA VAL A 150 8.40 -27.98 11.66
C VAL A 150 9.16 -28.98 12.53
N ALA A 151 10.47 -29.12 12.31
CA ALA A 151 11.30 -30.12 12.97
C ALA A 151 11.43 -29.85 14.48
N THR A 152 11.49 -28.59 14.89
CA THR A 152 11.60 -28.20 16.31
C THR A 152 10.30 -27.59 16.86
N PRO A 153 10.08 -27.59 18.19
CA PRO A 153 8.98 -26.86 18.81
C PRO A 153 8.94 -25.38 18.42
N GLU A 154 10.09 -24.71 18.38
CA GLU A 154 10.21 -23.30 18.01
C GLU A 154 9.76 -23.06 16.58
N GLN A 155 10.13 -23.96 15.66
CA GLN A 155 9.70 -23.92 14.26
C GLN A 155 8.17 -24.10 14.12
N ARG A 156 7.56 -25.00 14.91
CA ARG A 156 6.10 -25.17 14.96
C ARG A 156 5.40 -23.92 15.48
N THR A 157 5.89 -23.35 16.57
CA THR A 157 5.36 -22.07 17.12
C THR A 157 5.50 -20.94 16.10
N LYS A 158 6.62 -20.86 15.37
CA LYS A 158 6.80 -19.88 14.29
C LYS A 158 5.80 -20.09 13.15
N LYS A 159 5.59 -21.34 12.70
CA LYS A 159 4.59 -21.68 11.68
C LYS A 159 3.17 -21.26 12.11
N GLU A 160 2.79 -21.56 13.34
CA GLU A 160 1.50 -21.17 13.92
C GLU A 160 1.34 -19.65 14.01
N ALA A 161 2.39 -18.93 14.43
CA ALA A 161 2.38 -17.48 14.48
C ALA A 161 2.23 -16.84 13.09
N VAL A 162 2.94 -17.36 12.07
CA VAL A 162 2.79 -16.91 10.67
C VAL A 162 1.37 -17.17 10.17
N LYS A 163 0.82 -18.36 10.42
CA LYS A 163 -0.57 -18.67 10.04
C LYS A 163 -1.56 -17.72 10.72
N ALA A 164 -1.37 -17.43 12.01
CA ALA A 164 -2.23 -16.51 12.74
C ALA A 164 -2.20 -15.09 12.17
N ASN A 165 -1.07 -14.62 11.63
CA ASN A 165 -0.99 -13.32 10.94
C ASN A 165 -1.82 -13.33 9.64
N TYR A 166 -1.76 -14.40 8.86
CA TYR A 166 -2.60 -14.55 7.65
C TYR A 166 -4.10 -14.63 7.99
N ASP A 167 -4.47 -15.37 9.05
CA ASP A 167 -5.84 -15.45 9.53
C ASP A 167 -6.34 -14.07 10.02
N GLN A 168 -5.48 -13.29 10.68
CA GLN A 168 -5.76 -11.92 11.12
C GLN A 168 -5.97 -10.98 9.91
N ALA A 169 -5.13 -11.06 8.88
CA ALA A 169 -5.30 -10.30 7.65
C ALA A 169 -6.62 -10.63 6.93
N ASN A 170 -7.01 -11.91 6.87
CA ASN A 170 -8.31 -12.32 6.34
C ASN A 170 -9.48 -11.75 7.14
N THR A 171 -9.37 -11.75 8.47
CA THR A 171 -10.37 -11.16 9.37
C THR A 171 -10.50 -9.66 9.13
N TYR A 172 -9.37 -8.94 9.01
CA TYR A 172 -9.37 -7.51 8.70
C TYR A 172 -10.00 -7.21 7.34
N ALA A 173 -9.61 -7.92 6.29
CA ALA A 173 -10.21 -7.73 4.95
C ALA A 173 -11.73 -7.94 4.98
N SER A 174 -12.20 -9.00 5.63
CA SER A 174 -13.64 -9.32 5.74
C SER A 174 -14.41 -8.27 6.55
N SER A 175 -13.87 -7.87 7.70
CA SER A 175 -14.47 -6.84 8.55
C SER A 175 -14.57 -5.49 7.83
N ARG A 176 -13.56 -5.14 7.05
CA ARG A 176 -13.54 -3.87 6.31
C ARG A 176 -14.54 -3.86 5.16
N GLN A 177 -14.68 -4.98 4.43
CA GLN A 177 -15.73 -5.09 3.42
C GLN A 177 -17.13 -4.95 4.05
N GLU A 178 -17.34 -5.50 5.26
CA GLU A 178 -18.58 -5.32 6.00
C GLU A 178 -18.81 -3.85 6.39
N GLU A 179 -17.77 -3.12 6.81
CA GLU A 179 -17.86 -1.67 7.08
C GLU A 179 -18.23 -0.88 5.81
N ILE A 180 -17.64 -1.21 4.66
CA ILE A 180 -17.96 -0.59 3.37
C ILE A 180 -19.41 -0.88 2.99
N ASP A 181 -19.83 -2.14 3.00
CA ASP A 181 -21.19 -2.53 2.65
C ASP A 181 -22.21 -1.84 3.56
N LYS A 182 -21.94 -1.78 4.87
CA LYS A 182 -22.78 -1.06 5.83
C LYS A 182 -22.85 0.43 5.49
N LYS A 183 -21.72 1.06 5.16
CA LYS A 183 -21.68 2.47 4.81
C LYS A 183 -22.45 2.76 3.53
N ILE A 184 -22.35 1.91 2.51
CA ILE A 184 -23.12 2.01 1.27
C ILE A 184 -24.62 1.98 1.56
N VAL A 185 -25.07 1.07 2.43
CA VAL A 185 -26.47 0.98 2.84
C VAL A 185 -26.90 2.25 3.58
N THR A 186 -26.09 2.76 4.51
CA THR A 186 -26.39 3.99 5.27
C THR A 186 -26.45 5.24 4.40
N LEU A 187 -25.62 5.33 3.36
CA LEU A 187 -25.59 6.49 2.46
C LEU A 187 -26.72 6.47 1.42
N ASN A 188 -27.44 5.36 1.27
CA ASN A 188 -28.55 5.29 0.34
C ASN A 188 -29.77 6.05 0.89
N PRO A 189 -30.25 7.11 0.21
CA PRO A 189 -31.40 7.90 0.69
C PRO A 189 -32.72 7.12 0.76
N ARG A 190 -32.79 5.93 0.15
CA ARG A 190 -33.96 5.04 0.22
C ARG A 190 -33.95 4.10 1.43
N ALA A 191 -32.82 4.00 2.14
CA ALA A 191 -32.75 3.15 3.32
C ALA A 191 -33.39 3.88 4.51
N ASP A 192 -34.45 3.33 5.09
CA ASP A 192 -34.94 3.81 6.38
C ASP A 192 -33.88 3.53 7.45
N SER A 193 -33.34 4.61 8.03
CA SER A 193 -32.27 4.55 9.02
C SER A 193 -32.60 3.68 10.24
N GLY A 194 -33.89 3.50 10.57
CA GLY A 194 -34.34 2.66 11.68
C GLY A 194 -34.11 1.16 11.45
N ASP A 195 -34.12 0.71 10.20
CA ASP A 195 -34.04 -0.71 9.87
C ASP A 195 -32.60 -1.23 9.75
N ILE A 196 -31.65 -0.37 9.39
CA ILE A 196 -30.25 -0.76 9.13
C ILE A 196 -29.61 -1.41 10.37
N ALA A 197 -29.90 -0.91 11.57
CA ALA A 197 -29.33 -1.42 12.82
C ALA A 197 -29.76 -2.87 13.12
N ASN A 198 -30.88 -3.32 12.55
CA ASN A 198 -31.43 -4.67 12.75
C ASN A 198 -31.08 -5.65 11.62
N LEU A 199 -30.38 -5.20 10.57
CA LEU A 199 -29.98 -6.07 9.48
C LEU A 199 -28.80 -6.97 9.89
N SER A 200 -28.89 -8.25 9.55
CA SER A 200 -27.76 -9.18 9.63
C SER A 200 -26.67 -8.81 8.62
N LYS A 201 -25.44 -9.29 8.85
CA LYS A 201 -24.31 -9.11 7.92
C LYS A 201 -24.62 -9.55 6.49
N ALA A 202 -25.35 -10.67 6.33
CA ALA A 202 -25.74 -11.19 5.03
C ALA A 202 -26.77 -10.29 4.32
N GLN A 203 -27.71 -9.71 5.07
CA GLN A 203 -28.67 -8.74 4.54
C GLN A 203 -27.98 -7.45 4.11
N ILE A 204 -27.05 -6.92 4.93
CA ILE A 204 -26.25 -5.75 4.60
C ILE A 204 -25.47 -5.97 3.28
N LYS A 205 -24.74 -7.09 3.18
CA LYS A 205 -24.00 -7.45 1.97
C LYS A 205 -24.90 -7.56 0.72
N THR A 206 -26.06 -8.20 0.87
CA THR A 206 -27.04 -8.37 -0.22
C THR A 206 -27.59 -7.03 -0.67
N LEU A 207 -27.96 -6.17 0.27
CA LEU A 207 -28.51 -4.84 -0.01
C LEU A 207 -27.45 -3.92 -0.63
N ALA A 208 -26.21 -3.91 -0.10
CA ALA A 208 -25.11 -3.16 -0.70
C ALA A 208 -24.85 -3.59 -2.15
N ALA A 209 -24.85 -4.90 -2.43
CA ALA A 209 -24.70 -5.42 -3.79
C ALA A 209 -25.88 -5.03 -4.69
N GLN A 210 -27.11 -5.00 -4.17
CA GLN A 210 -28.28 -4.51 -4.90
C GLN A 210 -28.16 -3.02 -5.24
N ILE A 211 -27.77 -2.19 -4.27
CA ILE A 211 -27.56 -0.74 -4.46
C ILE A 211 -26.52 -0.49 -5.55
N LYS A 212 -25.38 -1.21 -5.51
CA LYS A 212 -24.35 -1.13 -6.56
C LYS A 212 -24.90 -1.53 -7.93
N ARG A 213 -25.68 -2.62 -8.03
CA ARG A 213 -26.30 -3.04 -9.30
C ARG A 213 -27.29 -2.01 -9.85
N GLU A 214 -28.16 -1.46 -9.00
CA GLU A 214 -29.13 -0.44 -9.39
C GLU A 214 -28.48 0.87 -9.84
N ALA A 215 -27.31 1.20 -9.28
CA ALA A 215 -26.53 2.37 -9.64
C ALA A 215 -25.84 2.27 -11.03
N GLY A 216 -25.70 1.06 -11.59
CA GLY A 216 -25.08 0.84 -12.88
C GLY A 216 -23.66 1.42 -12.95
N SER A 217 -23.42 2.35 -13.89
CA SER A 217 -22.12 3.00 -14.06
C SER A 217 -21.67 3.87 -12.88
N LYS A 218 -22.56 4.17 -11.92
CA LYS A 218 -22.25 4.91 -10.69
C LYS A 218 -21.86 4.01 -9.51
N ALA A 219 -21.82 2.69 -9.69
CA ALA A 219 -21.49 1.75 -8.61
C ALA A 219 -20.14 2.06 -7.95
N GLY A 220 -19.12 2.39 -8.77
CA GLY A 220 -17.80 2.77 -8.27
C GLY A 220 -17.80 4.07 -7.47
N ASP A 221 -18.66 5.02 -7.85
CA ASP A 221 -18.78 6.30 -7.16
C ASP A 221 -19.41 6.18 -5.76
N ILE A 222 -20.42 5.32 -5.63
CA ILE A 222 -21.04 5.00 -4.34
C ILE A 222 -20.04 4.33 -3.40
N GLU A 223 -19.21 3.44 -3.93
CA GLU A 223 -18.15 2.79 -3.15
C GLU A 223 -17.06 3.79 -2.74
N ALA A 224 -16.60 4.65 -3.65
CA ALA A 224 -15.68 5.73 -3.34
C ALA A 224 -16.24 6.66 -2.25
N GLN A 225 -17.53 6.98 -2.29
CA GLN A 225 -18.17 7.77 -1.25
C GLN A 225 -18.14 7.07 0.10
N ALA A 226 -18.48 5.78 0.14
CA ALA A 226 -18.43 5.00 1.37
C ALA A 226 -17.02 4.93 1.96
N LEU A 227 -16.00 4.72 1.12
CA LEU A 227 -14.59 4.72 1.49
C LEU A 227 -14.17 6.08 2.08
N ASN A 228 -14.48 7.19 1.41
CA ASN A 228 -14.16 8.54 1.90
C ASN A 228 -14.79 8.82 3.27
N ARG A 229 -16.06 8.47 3.48
CA ARG A 229 -16.72 8.66 4.79
C ARG A 229 -16.13 7.79 5.89
N LEU A 230 -15.77 6.54 5.58
CA LEU A 230 -15.09 5.67 6.54
C LEU A 230 -13.70 6.21 6.88
N TYR A 231 -12.95 6.71 5.90
CA TYR A 231 -11.67 7.36 6.14
C TYR A 231 -11.80 8.53 7.12
N GLU A 232 -12.73 9.46 6.86
CA GLU A 232 -13.03 10.59 7.75
C GLU A 232 -13.33 10.15 9.20
N GLU A 233 -14.17 9.11 9.36
CA GLU A 233 -14.50 8.54 10.67
C GLU A 233 -13.28 7.94 11.38
N LYS A 234 -12.40 7.24 10.64
CA LYS A 234 -11.18 6.67 11.22
C LYS A 234 -10.17 7.75 11.59
N LEU A 235 -10.09 8.87 10.87
CA LEU A 235 -9.25 10.00 11.26
C LEU A 235 -9.67 10.61 12.60
N ILE A 236 -10.97 10.70 12.84
CA ILE A 236 -11.49 11.15 14.15
C ILE A 236 -11.08 10.15 15.25
N ALA A 237 -11.17 8.84 14.98
CA ALA A 237 -10.75 7.81 15.93
C ALA A 237 -9.23 7.85 16.21
N VAL A 238 -8.40 8.10 15.19
CA VAL A 238 -6.94 8.31 15.36
C VAL A 238 -6.70 9.49 16.29
N LYS A 239 -7.39 10.62 16.08
CA LYS A 239 -7.24 11.81 16.92
C LYS A 239 -7.62 11.56 18.37
N GLN A 240 -8.75 10.87 18.60
CA GLN A 240 -9.19 10.51 19.94
C GLN A 240 -8.16 9.63 20.66
N ALA A 241 -7.53 8.70 19.93
CA ALA A 241 -6.47 7.85 20.48
C ALA A 241 -5.19 8.65 20.78
N GLU A 242 -4.81 9.58 19.90
CA GLU A 242 -3.66 10.48 20.13
C GLU A 242 -3.87 11.36 21.35
N ASP A 243 -5.03 12.00 21.48
CA ASP A 243 -5.38 12.84 22.63
C ASP A 243 -5.35 12.07 23.94
N SER A 244 -5.90 10.85 23.91
CA SER A 244 -5.84 9.95 25.06
C SER A 244 -4.37 9.63 25.42
N GLY A 245 -3.54 9.37 24.41
CA GLY A 245 -2.11 9.11 24.57
C GLY A 245 -1.30 10.30 25.08
N LEU A 246 -1.72 11.55 24.81
CA LEU A 246 -1.07 12.77 25.31
C LEU A 246 -1.26 12.95 26.81
N THR A 247 -2.29 12.35 27.41
CA THR A 247 -2.51 12.42 28.87
C THR A 247 -1.61 11.47 29.67
N ILE A 248 -0.94 10.52 29.00
CA ILE A 248 -0.01 9.57 29.62
C ILE A 248 1.31 10.29 29.89
N LYS A 249 1.60 10.51 31.18
CA LYS A 249 2.87 11.14 31.60
C LYS A 249 4.07 10.26 31.23
N PRO A 250 5.19 10.85 30.79
CA PRO A 250 6.43 10.12 30.62
C PRO A 250 6.93 9.58 31.98
N GLY A 251 7.83 8.60 31.92
CA GLY A 251 8.49 8.06 33.10
C GLY A 251 9.34 9.12 33.83
N PRO A 252 9.83 8.82 35.04
CA PRO A 252 10.68 9.74 35.81
C PRO A 252 11.94 10.20 35.07
N ASP A 253 12.44 9.42 34.12
CA ASP A 253 13.60 9.71 33.28
C ASP A 253 13.26 10.46 31.98
N GLY A 254 11.99 10.86 31.81
CA GLY A 254 11.50 11.53 30.62
C GLY A 254 11.23 10.58 29.43
N LYS A 255 11.49 9.27 29.57
CA LYS A 255 11.22 8.30 28.50
C LYS A 255 9.74 7.91 28.44
N PRO A 256 9.23 7.51 27.26
CA PRO A 256 7.91 6.92 27.16
C PRO A 256 7.77 5.70 28.08
N THR A 257 6.71 5.68 28.89
CA THR A 257 6.35 4.49 29.66
C THR A 257 5.85 3.38 28.73
N ALA A 258 5.83 2.12 29.19
CA ALA A 258 5.20 1.02 28.44
C ALA A 258 3.77 1.36 28.01
N LEU A 259 2.98 2.00 28.89
CA LEU A 259 1.63 2.44 28.57
C LEU A 259 1.59 3.48 27.44
N LYS A 260 2.53 4.44 27.43
CA LYS A 260 2.66 5.42 26.35
C LYS A 260 3.03 4.73 25.03
N GLN A 261 3.99 3.81 25.07
CA GLN A 261 4.40 3.03 23.91
C GLN A 261 3.25 2.20 23.33
N GLU A 262 2.45 1.54 24.18
CA GLU A 262 1.26 0.80 23.75
C GLU A 262 0.21 1.71 23.11
N SER A 263 0.00 2.90 23.67
CA SER A 263 -0.88 3.91 23.09
C SER A 263 -0.40 4.34 21.70
N ASP A 264 0.91 4.53 21.51
CA ASP A 264 1.49 4.90 20.21
C ASP A 264 1.33 3.78 19.17
N VAL A 265 1.52 2.52 19.57
CA VAL A 265 1.25 1.35 18.71
C VAL A 265 -0.24 1.27 18.32
N GLN A 266 -1.14 1.59 19.24
CA GLN A 266 -2.58 1.64 18.94
C GLN A 266 -2.92 2.76 17.94
N VAL A 267 -2.33 3.94 18.11
CA VAL A 267 -2.47 5.06 17.15
C VAL A 267 -1.97 4.65 15.77
N LYS A 268 -0.78 4.04 15.67
CA LYS A 268 -0.24 3.53 14.41
C LYS A 268 -1.17 2.54 13.74
N LYS A 269 -1.72 1.59 14.51
CA LYS A 269 -2.67 0.61 13.99
C LYS A 269 -3.92 1.30 13.41
N LEU A 270 -4.50 2.26 14.14
CA LEU A 270 -5.65 3.04 13.67
C LEU A 270 -5.32 3.85 12.41
N LYS A 271 -4.11 4.40 12.31
CA LYS A 271 -3.63 5.07 11.10
C LYS A 271 -3.59 4.10 9.90
N GLY A 272 -3.01 2.92 10.06
CA GLY A 272 -3.02 1.89 9.01
C GLY A 272 -4.44 1.39 8.66
N GLU A 273 -5.37 1.38 9.62
CA GLU A 273 -6.78 1.11 9.36
C GLU A 273 -7.48 2.25 8.61
N ALA A 274 -7.19 3.51 8.92
CA ALA A 274 -7.69 4.65 8.16
C ALA A 274 -7.20 4.59 6.70
N LEU A 275 -5.90 4.33 6.50
CA LEU A 275 -5.28 4.24 5.18
C LEU A 275 -5.87 3.15 4.29
N PHE A 276 -6.54 2.15 4.86
CA PHE A 276 -7.29 1.17 4.08
C PHE A 276 -8.49 1.77 3.33
N PHE A 277 -9.20 2.69 4.00
CA PHE A 277 -10.37 3.36 3.42
C PHE A 277 -9.97 4.57 2.59
N ALA A 278 -8.77 5.10 2.79
CA ALA A 278 -8.13 5.91 1.80
C ALA A 278 -7.81 5.04 0.58
N ASN A 279 -7.92 5.59 -0.63
CA ASN A 279 -7.43 4.89 -1.84
C ASN A 279 -5.88 5.06 -1.96
N GLU A 280 -5.19 4.95 -0.81
CA GLU A 280 -3.73 5.04 -0.63
C GLU A 280 -3.04 3.72 -0.99
N PRO A 281 -1.75 3.76 -1.38
CA PRO A 281 -0.99 2.56 -1.70
C PRO A 281 -0.55 1.77 -0.46
N TYR A 282 -0.20 2.42 0.67
CA TYR A 282 0.52 1.74 1.76
C TYR A 282 -0.22 1.76 3.11
N PHE A 283 -0.33 0.61 3.78
CA PHE A 283 -1.11 0.43 5.01
C PHE A 283 -0.25 0.23 6.27
N SER A 284 1.04 -0.06 6.09
CA SER A 284 1.99 -0.39 7.14
C SER A 284 3.15 0.58 7.19
N GLU A 285 3.78 0.65 8.36
CA GLU A 285 4.98 1.47 8.55
C GLU A 285 6.11 1.10 7.57
N GLY A 286 6.29 -0.18 7.26
CA GLY A 286 7.30 -0.62 6.30
C GLY A 286 7.05 -0.14 4.88
N GLY A 287 5.81 -0.19 4.40
CA GLY A 287 5.43 0.37 3.09
C GLY A 287 5.67 1.88 3.03
N VAL A 288 5.23 2.60 4.06
CA VAL A 288 5.37 4.06 4.14
C VAL A 288 6.85 4.48 4.23
N ARG A 289 7.64 3.95 5.17
CA ARG A 289 9.06 4.33 5.33
C ARG A 289 9.89 4.00 4.10
N HIS A 290 9.71 2.80 3.55
CA HIS A 290 10.48 2.38 2.39
C HIS A 290 10.09 3.17 1.14
N ILE A 291 8.81 3.18 0.78
CA ILE A 291 8.41 3.72 -0.52
C ILE A 291 8.20 5.22 -0.47
N VAL A 292 7.36 5.70 0.46
CA VAL A 292 7.06 7.13 0.57
C VAL A 292 8.27 7.89 1.12
N GLY A 293 8.92 7.34 2.14
CA GLY A 293 10.13 7.90 2.72
C GLY A 293 11.32 7.84 1.78
N ASN A 294 11.93 6.65 1.66
CA ASN A 294 13.22 6.51 0.98
C ASN A 294 13.13 6.68 -0.53
N LEU A 295 12.16 6.06 -1.20
CA LEU A 295 12.11 6.05 -2.67
C LEU A 295 11.43 7.26 -3.31
N GLN A 296 10.61 8.01 -2.58
CA GLN A 296 9.91 9.18 -3.12
C GLN A 296 10.45 10.50 -2.55
N LYS A 297 10.41 10.67 -1.22
CA LYS A 297 10.80 11.94 -0.57
C LYS A 297 12.31 12.11 -0.46
N LEU A 298 12.99 11.07 -0.01
CA LEU A 298 14.42 11.10 0.31
C LEU A 298 15.28 10.47 -0.79
N ALA A 299 14.71 10.22 -1.98
CA ALA A 299 15.40 9.55 -3.08
C ALA A 299 16.66 10.29 -3.56
N LYS A 300 16.70 11.61 -3.35
CA LYS A 300 17.85 12.48 -3.68
C LYS A 300 18.73 12.77 -2.47
N GLU A 301 18.28 12.42 -1.28
CA GLU A 301 19.04 12.64 -0.06
C GLU A 301 20.10 11.55 0.12
N PRO A 302 21.23 11.87 0.76
CA PRO A 302 22.23 10.90 1.19
C PRO A 302 21.62 9.74 2.01
N ILE A 303 22.20 8.54 1.91
CA ILE A 303 21.71 7.31 2.57
C ILE A 303 21.58 7.47 4.09
N ASP A 304 22.46 8.23 4.73
CA ASP A 304 22.42 8.51 6.18
C ASP A 304 21.25 9.39 6.62
N LYS A 305 20.58 10.05 5.67
CA LYS A 305 19.33 10.77 5.91
C LYS A 305 18.09 9.93 5.59
N GLN A 306 18.24 8.77 4.96
CA GLN A 306 17.14 7.87 4.66
C GLN A 306 16.72 7.12 5.93
N PHE A 307 15.46 6.66 5.96
CA PHE A 307 14.98 5.81 7.04
C PHE A 307 15.70 4.48 7.03
N GLU A 308 16.17 4.05 8.20
CA GLU A 308 16.54 2.67 8.41
C GLU A 308 15.28 1.80 8.32
N ILE A 309 15.36 0.74 7.50
CA ILE A 309 14.27 -0.21 7.28
C ILE A 309 14.67 -1.54 7.93
N THR A 310 13.89 -1.98 8.91
CA THR A 310 14.13 -3.27 9.58
C THR A 310 13.72 -4.45 8.67
N PRO A 311 14.18 -5.68 8.95
CA PRO A 311 13.71 -6.85 8.21
C PRO A 311 12.18 -7.04 8.26
N ALA A 312 11.54 -6.73 9.39
CA ALA A 312 10.08 -6.76 9.52
C ALA A 312 9.41 -5.72 8.61
N GLN A 313 9.94 -4.50 8.56
CA GLN A 313 9.45 -3.44 7.68
C GLN A 313 9.70 -3.74 6.19
N ALA A 314 10.80 -4.39 5.85
CA ALA A 314 11.06 -4.86 4.49
C ALA A 314 10.01 -5.91 4.07
N LEU A 315 9.68 -6.87 4.94
CA LEU A 315 8.63 -7.86 4.69
C LEU A 315 7.24 -7.25 4.52
N GLN A 316 6.93 -6.21 5.29
CA GLN A 316 5.70 -5.42 5.13
C GLN A 316 5.67 -4.73 3.75
N SER A 317 6.76 -4.07 3.36
CA SER A 317 6.86 -3.40 2.06
C SER A 317 6.77 -4.36 0.87
N ILE A 318 7.41 -5.53 0.99
CA ILE A 318 7.27 -6.64 0.03
C ILE A 318 5.79 -6.98 -0.12
N SER A 319 5.13 -7.21 1.00
CA SER A 319 3.72 -7.64 1.03
C SER A 319 2.79 -6.63 0.35
N GLU A 320 3.00 -5.33 0.57
CA GLU A 320 2.17 -4.30 -0.04
C GLU A 320 2.44 -4.12 -1.54
N ASN A 321 3.69 -4.17 -1.99
CA ASN A 321 4.00 -4.08 -3.42
C ASN A 321 3.45 -5.28 -4.22
N ILE A 322 3.33 -6.44 -3.59
CA ILE A 322 2.62 -7.58 -4.17
C ILE A 322 1.12 -7.28 -4.27
N GLY A 323 0.52 -6.78 -3.18
CA GLY A 323 -0.87 -6.34 -3.18
C GLY A 323 -1.16 -5.34 -4.31
N ASP A 324 -0.34 -4.31 -4.43
CA ASP A 324 -0.44 -3.32 -5.51
C ASP A 324 -0.24 -3.94 -6.90
N SER A 325 0.69 -4.88 -7.06
CA SER A 325 0.86 -5.59 -8.33
C SER A 325 -0.39 -6.39 -8.71
N MET A 326 -1.05 -7.02 -7.73
CA MET A 326 -2.31 -7.74 -7.93
C MET A 326 -3.50 -6.79 -8.17
N LYS A 327 -3.48 -5.60 -7.59
CA LYS A 327 -4.44 -4.53 -7.91
C LYS A 327 -4.39 -4.21 -9.39
N GLU A 328 -3.20 -3.91 -9.92
CA GLU A 328 -3.02 -3.63 -11.35
C GLU A 328 -3.42 -4.84 -12.21
N TYR A 329 -3.09 -6.06 -11.77
CA TYR A 329 -3.50 -7.28 -12.48
C TYR A 329 -5.01 -7.36 -12.61
N ASN A 330 -5.74 -7.22 -11.50
CA ASN A 330 -7.19 -7.30 -11.52
C ASN A 330 -7.84 -6.17 -12.34
N HIS A 331 -7.21 -5.01 -12.42
CA HIS A 331 -7.70 -3.88 -13.22
C HIS A 331 -7.56 -4.13 -14.73
N PHE A 332 -6.47 -4.78 -15.16
CA PHE A 332 -6.08 -4.84 -16.57
C PHE A 332 -6.07 -6.23 -17.20
N LYS A 333 -6.24 -7.31 -16.43
CA LYS A 333 -6.17 -8.70 -16.92
C LYS A 333 -7.11 -9.02 -18.08
N ASP A 334 -8.24 -8.32 -18.17
CA ASP A 334 -9.27 -8.56 -19.19
C ASP A 334 -9.27 -7.52 -20.31
N THR A 335 -8.38 -6.51 -20.25
CA THR A 335 -8.43 -5.33 -21.13
C THR A 335 -7.11 -5.03 -21.84
N ASP A 336 -6.03 -4.82 -21.10
CA ASP A 336 -4.75 -4.34 -21.65
C ASP A 336 -3.55 -4.82 -20.83
N LEU A 337 -2.97 -5.95 -21.27
CA LEU A 337 -1.76 -6.52 -20.68
C LEU A 337 -0.53 -5.61 -20.79
N GLY A 338 -0.47 -4.73 -21.80
CA GLY A 338 0.63 -3.78 -21.95
C GLY A 338 0.58 -2.70 -20.87
N THR A 339 -0.61 -2.11 -20.66
CA THR A 339 -0.83 -1.15 -19.57
C THR A 339 -0.63 -1.81 -18.21
N PHE A 340 -1.09 -3.04 -18.04
CA PHE A 340 -0.80 -3.83 -16.85
C PHE A 340 0.70 -3.93 -16.59
N ALA A 341 1.47 -4.46 -17.54
CA ALA A 341 2.90 -4.67 -17.41
C ALA A 341 3.61 -3.35 -17.06
N TYR A 342 3.25 -2.28 -17.75
CA TYR A 342 3.77 -0.94 -17.49
C TYR A 342 3.47 -0.47 -16.06
N LYS A 343 2.20 -0.51 -15.62
CA LYS A 343 1.80 -0.05 -14.28
C LYS A 343 2.33 -0.94 -13.16
N ALA A 344 2.32 -2.25 -13.33
CA ALA A 344 2.84 -3.21 -12.36
C ALA A 344 4.38 -3.15 -12.22
N SER A 345 5.11 -2.81 -13.28
CA SER A 345 6.59 -2.80 -13.28
C SER A 345 7.19 -1.94 -12.17
N LYS A 346 6.54 -0.83 -11.79
CA LYS A 346 7.01 0.04 -10.69
C LYS A 346 6.96 -0.69 -9.35
N TYR A 347 5.92 -1.48 -9.10
CA TYR A 347 5.75 -2.25 -7.86
C TYR A 347 6.69 -3.46 -7.82
N ILE A 348 6.94 -4.11 -8.96
CA ILE A 348 7.95 -5.19 -9.05
C ILE A 348 9.37 -4.66 -8.79
N ASN A 349 9.69 -3.45 -9.25
CA ASN A 349 10.97 -2.82 -8.94
C ASN A 349 11.12 -2.53 -7.44
N ARG A 350 10.08 -1.94 -6.83
CA ARG A 350 10.02 -1.70 -5.38
C ARG A 350 10.10 -2.99 -4.56
N LEU A 351 9.46 -4.06 -5.03
CA LEU A 351 9.54 -5.40 -4.44
C LEU A 351 10.99 -5.91 -4.44
N ALA A 352 11.71 -5.82 -5.56
CA ALA A 352 13.11 -6.24 -5.65
C ALA A 352 14.03 -5.44 -4.71
N ASP A 353 13.77 -4.14 -4.55
CA ASP A 353 14.49 -3.28 -3.60
C ASP A 353 14.18 -3.67 -2.14
N ALA A 354 12.92 -3.96 -1.82
CA ALA A 354 12.55 -4.42 -0.48
C ALA A 354 13.14 -5.79 -0.12
N ILE A 355 13.22 -6.73 -1.08
CA ILE A 355 13.88 -8.03 -0.91
C ILE A 355 15.37 -7.84 -0.60
N THR A 356 16.00 -6.95 -1.36
CA THR A 356 17.40 -6.54 -1.17
C THR A 356 17.65 -6.05 0.26
N ILE A 357 16.75 -5.19 0.77
CA ILE A 357 16.84 -4.66 2.13
C ILE A 357 16.62 -5.77 3.17
N GLY A 358 15.58 -6.60 2.99
CA GLY A 358 15.20 -7.66 3.91
C GLY A 358 16.22 -8.79 4.04
N ALA A 359 16.97 -9.08 2.96
CA ALA A 359 18.07 -10.05 2.98
C ALA A 359 19.29 -9.59 3.80
N GLY A 360 19.34 -8.30 4.17
CA GLY A 360 20.46 -7.69 4.87
C GLY A 360 21.66 -7.43 3.98
N LYS A 361 22.55 -6.53 4.41
CA LYS A 361 23.90 -6.42 3.84
C LYS A 361 24.74 -7.56 4.41
N PRO A 362 25.53 -8.27 3.60
CA PRO A 362 26.51 -9.21 4.15
C PRO A 362 27.44 -8.48 5.12
N GLU A 363 27.70 -9.05 6.30
CA GLU A 363 28.69 -8.50 7.22
C GLU A 363 30.04 -8.34 6.51
N GLY A 364 30.64 -7.13 6.60
CA GLY A 364 31.96 -6.84 6.02
C GLY A 364 31.98 -6.08 4.68
N VAL A 365 30.84 -5.66 4.14
CA VAL A 365 30.78 -4.85 2.89
C VAL A 365 30.61 -3.37 3.23
N GLY A 366 31.69 -2.60 3.15
CA GLY A 366 31.68 -1.13 3.30
C GLY A 366 30.78 -0.43 2.27
N ALA A 367 30.35 0.80 2.59
CA ALA A 367 29.32 1.57 1.88
C ALA A 367 29.52 1.76 0.35
N ASP A 368 30.73 1.51 -0.16
CA ASP A 368 31.11 1.81 -1.55
C ASP A 368 31.07 0.58 -2.49
N LYS A 369 30.64 -0.59 -2.01
CA LYS A 369 30.56 -1.80 -2.83
C LYS A 369 29.11 -2.21 -3.07
N LYS A 370 28.77 -2.34 -4.37
CA LYS A 370 27.48 -2.81 -4.88
C LYS A 370 27.01 -4.02 -4.08
N LEU A 371 25.74 -3.97 -3.68
CA LEU A 371 24.98 -5.02 -3.03
C LEU A 371 25.25 -6.38 -3.69
N VAL A 372 25.88 -7.28 -2.95
CA VAL A 372 25.94 -8.70 -3.28
C VAL A 372 24.85 -9.36 -2.46
N ILE A 373 23.75 -9.72 -3.12
CA ILE A 373 22.68 -10.47 -2.48
C ILE A 373 23.20 -11.88 -2.27
N PRO A 374 23.14 -12.45 -1.05
CA PRO A 374 23.62 -13.80 -0.81
C PRO A 374 22.96 -14.77 -1.81
N ASP A 375 23.73 -15.74 -2.30
CA ASP A 375 23.37 -16.76 -3.31
C ASP A 375 22.19 -17.69 -2.88
N THR A 376 21.40 -17.31 -1.89
CA THR A 376 20.48 -18.20 -1.16
C THR A 376 19.00 -18.01 -1.46
N VAL A 377 18.58 -16.93 -2.14
CA VAL A 377 17.21 -16.85 -2.70
C VAL A 377 17.26 -17.16 -4.19
N LYS A 378 17.34 -18.46 -4.51
CA LYS A 378 17.15 -18.95 -5.87
C LYS A 378 15.65 -18.95 -6.18
N ILE A 379 15.18 -17.93 -6.90
CA ILE A 379 13.82 -17.97 -7.46
C ILE A 379 13.88 -18.90 -8.67
N THR A 380 13.31 -20.10 -8.55
CA THR A 380 13.21 -21.03 -9.68
C THR A 380 11.87 -20.80 -10.37
N ILE A 381 11.92 -20.33 -11.62
CA ILE A 381 10.75 -20.23 -12.49
C ILE A 381 10.83 -21.41 -13.48
N ASP A 382 9.91 -22.37 -13.39
CA ASP A 382 9.85 -23.47 -14.35
C ASP A 382 9.26 -22.97 -15.68
N SER A 383 10.11 -22.73 -16.69
CA SER A 383 9.65 -22.20 -17.97
C SER A 383 8.66 -23.08 -18.72
N LYS A 384 8.61 -24.38 -18.40
CA LYS A 384 7.73 -25.34 -19.05
C LYS A 384 6.27 -25.10 -18.69
N GLU A 385 6.00 -24.54 -17.52
CA GLU A 385 4.65 -24.17 -17.09
C GLU A 385 4.17 -22.84 -17.69
N TYR A 386 5.09 -21.99 -18.18
CA TYR A 386 4.80 -20.60 -18.52
C TYR A 386 4.82 -20.29 -20.03
N ALA A 387 4.87 -21.30 -20.90
CA ALA A 387 4.95 -21.12 -22.37
C ALA A 387 6.08 -20.17 -22.83
N LEU A 388 7.18 -20.09 -22.05
CA LEU A 388 8.26 -19.11 -22.28
C LEU A 388 9.07 -19.36 -23.56
N LYS A 389 9.01 -20.58 -24.12
CA LYS A 389 9.79 -20.95 -25.32
C LYS A 389 9.40 -20.15 -26.56
N ASP A 390 8.12 -19.85 -26.73
CA ASP A 390 7.62 -19.17 -27.94
C ASP A 390 7.93 -17.67 -27.91
N VAL A 391 7.89 -17.05 -26.73
CA VAL A 391 8.26 -15.64 -26.55
C VAL A 391 9.74 -15.42 -26.84
N VAL A 392 10.63 -16.32 -26.42
CA VAL A 392 12.07 -16.19 -26.68
C VAL A 392 12.37 -16.23 -28.18
N ALA A 393 11.59 -16.98 -28.97
CA ALA A 393 11.70 -17.00 -30.43
C ALA A 393 11.16 -15.71 -31.08
N GLU A 394 10.03 -15.19 -30.59
CA GLU A 394 9.42 -13.94 -31.07
C GLU A 394 10.30 -12.70 -30.77
N LEU A 395 10.93 -12.66 -29.60
CA LEU A 395 11.85 -11.58 -29.22
C LEU A 395 13.14 -11.56 -30.04
N LYS A 396 13.60 -12.72 -30.53
CA LYS A 396 14.72 -12.81 -31.47
C LYS A 396 14.34 -12.27 -32.87
N ALA A 397 13.06 -12.26 -33.23
CA ALA A 397 12.59 -11.78 -34.53
C ALA A 397 12.37 -10.26 -34.58
N ILE A 398 12.11 -9.60 -33.44
CA ILE A 398 11.86 -8.15 -33.36
C ILE A 398 13.20 -7.40 -33.27
N ASN A 399 13.84 -7.18 -34.41
CA ASN A 399 15.08 -6.41 -34.56
C ASN A 399 14.84 -4.89 -34.49
N LYS A 400 14.28 -4.37 -33.38
CA LYS A 400 14.15 -2.93 -33.14
C LYS A 400 14.85 -2.52 -31.83
N PRO A 401 15.53 -1.36 -31.80
CA PRO A 401 16.21 -0.88 -30.61
C PRO A 401 15.17 -0.52 -29.54
N LEU A 402 15.13 -1.31 -28.47
CA LEU A 402 14.29 -1.05 -27.31
C LEU A 402 14.90 0.09 -26.49
N LEU A 403 14.04 1.01 -26.06
CA LEU A 403 14.44 2.23 -25.37
C LEU A 403 15.21 1.89 -24.10
N ASP A 404 16.45 2.35 -24.10
CA ASP A 404 17.44 2.18 -23.06
C ASP A 404 17.23 3.25 -21.99
N ILE A 405 16.91 2.84 -20.75
CA ILE A 405 16.79 3.78 -19.63
C ILE A 405 18.15 3.98 -18.93
N ARG A 406 19.23 3.23 -19.26
CA ARG A 406 20.55 3.37 -18.57
C ARG A 406 21.85 3.14 -19.37
N GLY A 407 21.86 2.99 -20.68
CA GLY A 407 23.06 3.11 -21.51
C GLY A 407 23.98 1.89 -21.62
N GLU A 408 23.59 0.67 -21.25
CA GLU A 408 24.52 -0.49 -21.27
C GLU A 408 23.94 -1.76 -21.92
N LYS A 409 24.67 -2.29 -22.92
CA LYS A 409 24.41 -3.58 -23.57
C LYS A 409 24.72 -4.74 -22.62
N VAL A 410 23.78 -5.66 -22.45
CA VAL A 410 24.03 -6.96 -21.80
C VAL A 410 23.35 -8.06 -22.59
N GLY A 411 24.11 -9.08 -23.01
CA GLY A 411 23.60 -10.28 -23.65
C GLY A 411 24.09 -11.52 -22.91
N LYS A 412 23.15 -12.42 -22.56
CA LYS A 412 23.42 -13.84 -22.27
C LYS A 412 22.20 -14.68 -22.66
N GLU A 413 22.46 -15.87 -23.18
CA GLU A 413 21.45 -16.85 -23.60
C GLU A 413 20.90 -17.66 -22.40
N LEU A 414 19.63 -18.05 -22.49
CA LEU A 414 19.00 -19.03 -21.61
C LEU A 414 19.62 -20.41 -21.82
N ASP A 415 19.69 -21.24 -20.77
CA ASP A 415 20.10 -22.63 -20.94
C ASP A 415 19.09 -23.39 -21.82
N GLY A 416 19.58 -24.39 -22.56
CA GLY A 416 18.77 -25.17 -23.50
C GLY A 416 17.65 -26.01 -22.87
N GLN A 417 17.47 -25.94 -21.54
CA GLN A 417 16.44 -26.67 -20.79
C GLN A 417 15.27 -25.77 -20.38
N GLY A 418 15.37 -24.46 -20.58
CA GLY A 418 14.36 -23.52 -20.15
C GLY A 418 14.32 -23.40 -18.62
N LYS A 419 15.46 -23.41 -17.94
CA LYS A 419 15.49 -22.98 -16.54
C LYS A 419 16.22 -21.65 -16.48
N ALA A 420 15.58 -20.65 -15.88
CA ALA A 420 16.25 -19.41 -15.52
C ALA A 420 16.53 -19.47 -14.02
N GLU A 421 17.78 -19.74 -13.64
CA GLU A 421 18.24 -19.49 -12.29
C GLU A 421 18.56 -18.00 -12.17
N LEU A 422 17.78 -17.27 -11.39
CA LEU A 422 18.02 -15.84 -11.15
C LEU A 422 18.55 -15.66 -9.73
N ALA A 423 19.82 -15.28 -9.62
CA ALA A 423 20.30 -14.64 -8.40
C ALA A 423 19.58 -13.30 -8.25
N VAL A 424 19.12 -12.96 -7.05
CA VAL A 424 18.35 -11.73 -6.80
C VAL A 424 19.12 -10.48 -7.29
N GLY A 425 20.45 -10.50 -7.26
CA GLY A 425 21.30 -9.40 -7.75
C GLY A 425 21.25 -9.19 -9.27
N GLU A 426 20.91 -10.24 -10.04
CA GLU A 426 20.72 -10.21 -11.49
C GLU A 426 19.30 -9.79 -11.90
N PHE A 427 18.32 -9.94 -11.00
CA PHE A 427 16.92 -9.52 -11.19
C PHE A 427 16.78 -8.02 -11.53
N ASN A 428 17.77 -7.21 -11.13
CA ASN A 428 17.68 -5.76 -11.21
C ASN A 428 18.16 -5.15 -12.55
N LYS A 429 18.88 -5.90 -13.40
CA LYS A 429 19.57 -5.34 -14.60
C LYS A 429 19.07 -5.82 -15.97
N THR A 430 18.76 -7.10 -16.13
CA THR A 430 18.42 -7.71 -17.45
C THR A 430 16.99 -8.21 -17.52
N THR A 431 16.38 -8.55 -16.39
CA THR A 431 15.15 -9.36 -16.34
C THR A 431 13.85 -8.54 -16.37
N LYS A 432 13.94 -7.20 -16.21
CA LYS A 432 12.78 -6.29 -16.09
C LYS A 432 11.86 -6.30 -17.31
N LEU A 433 12.39 -6.58 -18.50
CA LEU A 433 11.64 -6.55 -19.75
C LEU A 433 11.28 -7.96 -20.25
N ASP A 434 12.17 -8.93 -20.03
CA ASP A 434 12.02 -10.27 -20.60
C ASP A 434 10.98 -11.12 -19.85
N VAL A 435 10.82 -10.98 -18.53
CA VAL A 435 9.78 -11.68 -17.75
C VAL A 435 8.37 -11.22 -18.14
N PHE A 436 8.20 -9.94 -18.50
CA PHE A 436 6.89 -9.39 -18.85
C PHE A 436 6.48 -9.71 -20.29
N LYS A 437 7.43 -9.75 -21.22
CA LYS A 437 7.17 -10.19 -22.61
C LYS A 437 6.80 -11.67 -22.68
N ALA A 438 7.34 -12.45 -21.75
CA ALA A 438 7.22 -13.90 -21.61
C ALA A 438 5.81 -14.39 -21.28
N VAL A 439 4.98 -13.54 -20.69
CA VAL A 439 3.67 -13.93 -20.20
C VAL A 439 2.60 -13.53 -21.21
N THR A 440 2.27 -14.47 -22.10
CA THR A 440 1.25 -14.29 -23.14
C THR A 440 -0.18 -14.40 -22.62
N ALA A 441 -0.37 -14.92 -21.39
CA ALA A 441 -1.67 -15.12 -20.77
C ALA A 441 -1.74 -14.48 -19.37
N PRO A 442 -2.79 -13.68 -19.04
CA PRO A 442 -2.94 -13.04 -17.74
C PRO A 442 -2.85 -14.04 -16.57
N ALA A 443 -3.46 -15.22 -16.69
CA ALA A 443 -3.45 -16.25 -15.66
C ALA A 443 -2.04 -16.72 -15.27
N HIS A 444 -1.12 -16.80 -16.24
CA HIS A 444 0.28 -17.16 -15.99
C HIS A 444 1.00 -16.08 -15.19
N TYR A 445 0.62 -14.81 -15.37
CA TYR A 445 1.24 -13.71 -14.62
C TYR A 445 0.82 -13.73 -13.16
N GLN A 446 -0.48 -13.95 -12.89
CA GLN A 446 -0.96 -14.07 -11.53
C GLN A 446 -0.26 -15.23 -10.81
N LYS A 447 -0.18 -16.39 -11.44
CA LYS A 447 0.53 -17.54 -10.88
C LYS A 447 2.01 -17.22 -10.63
N LEU A 448 2.69 -16.57 -11.57
CA LEU A 448 4.08 -16.14 -11.40
C LEU A 448 4.25 -15.16 -10.22
N LEU A 449 3.36 -14.18 -10.08
CA LEU A 449 3.38 -13.27 -8.93
C LEU A 449 3.22 -14.02 -7.62
N LEU A 450 2.24 -14.93 -7.55
CA LEU A 450 1.98 -15.73 -6.36
C LEU A 450 3.18 -16.64 -6.05
N ASP A 451 3.78 -17.28 -7.04
CA ASP A 451 4.96 -18.12 -6.88
C ASP A 451 6.18 -17.34 -6.37
N ILE A 452 6.49 -16.19 -6.99
CA ILE A 452 7.57 -15.30 -6.55
C ILE A 452 7.30 -14.85 -5.10
N THR A 453 6.07 -14.44 -4.84
CA THR A 453 5.64 -13.97 -3.52
C THR A 453 5.80 -15.04 -2.46
N SER A 454 5.32 -16.26 -2.74
CA SER A 454 5.40 -17.37 -1.82
C SER A 454 6.86 -17.70 -1.53
N GLN A 455 7.71 -17.80 -2.55
CA GLN A 455 9.14 -18.08 -2.37
C GLN A 455 9.84 -17.00 -1.53
N VAL A 456 9.57 -15.73 -1.78
CA VAL A 456 10.13 -14.60 -1.02
C VAL A 456 9.64 -14.64 0.44
N ASN A 457 8.34 -14.84 0.67
CA ASN A 457 7.79 -14.95 2.03
C ASN A 457 8.36 -16.14 2.78
N ILE A 458 8.49 -17.30 2.13
CA ILE A 458 9.10 -18.49 2.71
C ILE A 458 10.55 -18.20 3.10
N ALA A 459 11.33 -17.56 2.22
CA ALA A 459 12.73 -17.27 2.47
C ALA A 459 12.92 -16.31 3.66
N LEU A 460 12.14 -15.23 3.72
CA LEU A 460 12.25 -14.23 4.78
C LEU A 460 11.62 -14.66 6.11
N ARG A 461 10.68 -15.60 6.09
CA ARG A 461 10.03 -16.16 7.30
C ARG A 461 10.68 -17.46 7.78
N LYS A 462 11.61 -18.06 7.03
CA LYS A 462 12.52 -19.09 7.58
C LYS A 462 13.45 -18.44 8.59
#